data_AF-A0A961RLB9-F1
#
_entry.id   AF-A0A961RLB9-F1
#
_cell.length_a   1.000
_cell.length_b   1.000
_cell.length_c   1.000
_cell.angle_alpha   90.00
_cell.angle_beta   90.00
_cell.angle_gamma   90.00
#
_symmetry.space_group_name_H-M   'P 1'
#
loop_
_entity.id
_entity.type
_entity.pdbx_description
1 polymer ?
#
loop_
_entity_poly.entity_id
_entity_poly.type
_entity_poly.pdbx_seq_one_letter_code
_entity_poly.pdbx_strand_id
1 'polypeptide(L)'
;MTFQTQTFAPTADALERAVDASIRQIPPLWPLAAHVAVNPWLGQSRLGLAETGARLGRLGAGPVTMTRAWYLERIERGEISDGDLAAALAASPHASRPASLAGLKALAAEERPAADVLPTVADLAARHSGTDWPGILADRFGQWAASHFDAGQALWAAPQETDAWLAWRTHAMHDITPEIMGLAGFAAFVAGMPETPEASIARSVARLGLDEAALETFFHRLLLSLGGWAQLARQRLWQAGMAGATDSAPAALLAIRLAWEEALLERYRDAIAAEWSNVKQALAEPVCLNRADIADEILQEAFERSAQRQLVERIAAPAPGQREGRPVLQAAFCIDVRSEVFRRALESVDPSIRTLG
;
A
#
# COMPACT_ATOMS: atom_id res chain seq x y z
N MET A 1 -18.88 16.35 31.68
CA MET A 1 -18.04 15.26 32.24
C MET A 1 -17.12 14.81 31.12
N THR A 2 -15.87 15.29 31.13
CA THR A 2 -14.84 14.86 30.19
C THR A 2 -14.37 13.50 30.66
N PHE A 3 -14.72 12.43 29.94
CA PHE A 3 -14.13 11.12 30.18
C PHE A 3 -12.65 11.24 29.83
N GLN A 4 -11.78 11.33 30.83
CA GLN A 4 -10.37 11.06 30.64
C GLN A 4 -10.25 9.58 30.30
N THR A 5 -10.05 9.26 29.04
CA THR A 5 -9.68 7.91 28.60
C THR A 5 -8.36 7.57 29.31
N GLN A 6 -8.40 6.71 30.32
CA GLN A 6 -7.17 6.19 30.93
C GLN A 6 -6.41 5.42 29.86
N THR A 7 -5.25 5.95 29.46
CA THR A 7 -4.34 5.30 28.52
C THR A 7 -3.63 4.17 29.24
N PHE A 8 -4.04 2.93 29.00
CA PHE A 8 -3.32 1.75 29.47
C PHE A 8 -2.24 1.39 28.44
N ALA A 9 -1.05 1.01 28.92
CA ALA A 9 -0.02 0.46 28.06
C ALA A 9 -0.56 -0.82 27.38
N PRO A 10 -0.33 -1.01 26.06
CA PRO A 10 -0.80 -2.20 25.35
C PRO A 10 -0.24 -3.49 25.98
N THR A 11 -1.06 -4.53 26.01
CA THR A 11 -0.59 -5.87 26.42
C THR A 11 0.33 -6.48 25.37
N ALA A 12 1.16 -7.46 25.74
CA ALA A 12 2.01 -8.18 24.80
C ALA A 12 1.18 -8.84 23.67
N ASP A 13 0.07 -9.49 24.02
CA ASP A 13 -0.83 -10.10 23.05
C ASP A 13 -1.47 -9.08 22.10
N ALA A 14 -1.84 -7.90 22.61
CA ALA A 14 -2.37 -6.81 21.77
C ALA A 14 -1.32 -6.32 20.77
N LEU A 15 -0.07 -6.20 21.22
CA LEU A 15 1.03 -5.79 20.37
C LEU A 15 1.30 -6.81 19.27
N GLU A 16 1.38 -8.10 19.60
CA GLU A 16 1.60 -9.18 18.64
C GLU A 16 0.48 -9.20 17.57
N ARG A 17 -0.79 -9.08 17.99
CA ARG A 17 -1.92 -8.98 17.07
C ARG A 17 -1.82 -7.77 16.14
N ALA A 18 -1.43 -6.60 16.66
CA ALA A 18 -1.29 -5.40 15.85
C ALA A 18 -0.14 -5.51 14.83
N VAL A 19 0.97 -6.16 15.22
CA VAL A 19 2.09 -6.46 14.32
C VAL A 19 1.64 -7.38 13.20
N ASP A 20 1.03 -8.53 13.51
CA ASP A 20 0.54 -9.47 12.48
C ASP A 20 -0.53 -8.83 11.58
N ALA A 21 -1.50 -8.11 12.16
CA ALA A 21 -2.55 -7.44 11.42
C ALA A 21 -1.98 -6.41 10.43
N SER A 22 -1.06 -5.54 10.86
CA SER A 22 -0.43 -4.53 10.01
C SER A 22 0.46 -5.14 8.91
N ILE A 23 1.20 -6.21 9.20
CA ILE A 23 1.97 -6.94 8.18
C ILE A 23 1.04 -7.53 7.12
N ARG A 24 -0.11 -8.09 7.51
CA ARG A 24 -1.09 -8.65 6.56
C ARG A 24 -1.78 -7.59 5.71
N GLN A 25 -1.75 -6.31 6.10
CA GLN A 25 -2.23 -5.22 5.26
C GLN A 25 -1.32 -4.96 4.05
N ILE A 26 -0.04 -5.35 4.11
CA ILE A 26 0.90 -5.19 3.01
C ILE A 26 0.70 -6.33 2.00
N PRO A 27 0.51 -6.06 0.70
CA PRO A 27 0.49 -7.08 -0.33
C PRO A 27 1.91 -7.62 -0.58
N PRO A 28 2.09 -8.93 -0.84
CA PRO A 28 3.39 -9.47 -1.25
C PRO A 28 3.76 -8.99 -2.66
N LEU A 29 5.01 -8.56 -2.85
CA LEU A 29 5.56 -8.28 -4.18
C LEU A 29 6.14 -9.57 -4.76
N TRP A 30 5.96 -9.81 -6.05
CA TRP A 30 6.62 -10.93 -6.74
C TRP A 30 7.62 -10.40 -7.77
N PRO A 31 8.77 -11.08 -7.95
CA PRO A 31 9.74 -10.70 -8.96
C PRO A 31 9.13 -10.83 -10.36
N LEU A 32 9.65 -10.09 -11.34
CA LEU A 32 9.22 -10.17 -12.74
C LEU A 32 9.28 -11.59 -13.34
N ALA A 33 10.11 -12.46 -12.78
CA ALA A 33 10.18 -13.87 -13.16
C ALA A 33 8.96 -14.69 -12.73
N ALA A 34 8.15 -14.19 -11.78
CA ALA A 34 6.93 -14.83 -11.33
C ALA A 34 5.75 -14.44 -12.23
N HIS A 35 4.95 -15.44 -12.62
CA HIS A 35 3.77 -15.26 -13.46
C HIS A 35 2.51 -14.98 -12.61
N VAL A 36 2.58 -14.01 -11.69
CA VAL A 36 1.50 -13.74 -10.72
C VAL A 36 1.14 -12.26 -10.74
N ALA A 37 -0.11 -11.97 -11.14
CA ALA A 37 -0.72 -10.67 -10.85
C ALA A 37 -1.19 -10.68 -9.38
N VAL A 38 -0.77 -9.70 -8.60
CA VAL A 38 -1.24 -9.53 -7.21
C VAL A 38 -2.20 -8.36 -7.14
N ASN A 39 -3.31 -8.58 -6.45
CA ASN A 39 -4.20 -7.49 -6.06
C ASN A 39 -3.41 -6.50 -5.16
N PRO A 40 -3.20 -5.24 -5.58
CA PRO A 40 -2.48 -4.26 -4.77
C PRO A 40 -3.18 -3.96 -3.43
N TRP A 41 -4.44 -4.35 -3.29
CA TRP A 41 -5.25 -4.22 -2.07
C TRP A 41 -5.52 -5.58 -1.41
N LEU A 42 -4.67 -6.59 -1.61
CA LEU A 42 -4.86 -7.93 -1.02
C LEU A 42 -5.11 -7.88 0.49
N GLY A 43 -4.38 -7.02 1.21
CA GLY A 43 -4.54 -6.81 2.65
C GLY A 43 -5.84 -6.13 3.05
N GLN A 44 -6.50 -5.47 2.10
CA GLN A 44 -7.80 -4.79 2.26
C GLN A 44 -8.93 -5.52 1.53
N SER A 45 -8.73 -6.77 1.11
CA SER A 45 -9.70 -7.55 0.31
C SER A 45 -11.07 -7.77 0.96
N ARG A 46 -11.23 -7.44 2.24
CA ARG A 46 -12.51 -7.49 2.97
C ARG A 46 -13.22 -6.13 3.03
N LEU A 47 -12.61 -5.07 2.51
CA LEU A 47 -13.13 -3.70 2.52
C LEU A 47 -13.71 -3.35 1.14
N GLY A 48 -14.67 -2.43 1.13
CA GLY A 48 -15.10 -1.73 -0.09
C GLY A 48 -14.00 -0.82 -0.64
N LEU A 49 -14.19 -0.31 -1.87
CA LEU A 49 -13.20 0.55 -2.51
C LEU A 49 -13.13 1.91 -1.81
N ALA A 50 -14.27 2.48 -1.40
CA ALA A 50 -14.32 3.71 -0.61
C ALA A 50 -13.59 3.57 0.73
N GLU A 51 -13.76 2.43 1.42
CA GLU A 51 -13.10 2.14 2.70
C GLU A 51 -11.60 1.95 2.54
N THR A 52 -11.19 1.25 1.50
CA THR A 52 -9.79 1.09 1.12
C THR A 52 -9.16 2.45 0.81
N GLY A 53 -9.84 3.29 0.03
CA GLY A 53 -9.41 4.65 -0.30
C GLY A 53 -9.27 5.56 0.92
N ALA A 54 -10.26 5.56 1.82
CA ALA A 54 -10.22 6.32 3.06
C ALA A 54 -9.06 5.87 3.96
N ARG A 55 -8.87 4.55 4.12
CA ARG A 55 -7.77 3.97 4.90
C ARG A 55 -6.42 4.36 4.29
N LEU A 56 -6.19 4.10 3.01
CA LEU A 56 -4.90 4.36 2.36
C LEU A 56 -4.59 5.86 2.20
N GLY A 57 -5.62 6.68 1.99
CA GLY A 57 -5.48 8.14 1.94
C GLY A 57 -4.95 8.71 3.25
N ARG A 58 -5.46 8.24 4.39
CA ARG A 58 -4.99 8.65 5.72
C ARG A 58 -3.55 8.21 6.01
N LEU A 59 -3.06 7.18 5.31
CA LEU A 59 -1.71 6.63 5.46
C LEU A 59 -0.70 7.13 4.41
N GLY A 60 -1.13 7.96 3.45
CA GLY A 60 -0.26 8.49 2.41
C GLY A 60 0.14 7.49 1.33
N ALA A 61 -0.62 6.41 1.13
CA ALA A 61 -0.37 5.43 0.06
C ALA A 61 -0.92 5.85 -1.32
N GLY A 62 -1.56 7.02 -1.41
CA GLY A 62 -2.12 7.56 -2.64
C GLY A 62 -3.58 7.13 -2.90
N PRO A 63 -4.19 7.63 -3.99
CA PRO A 63 -5.56 7.32 -4.36
C PRO A 63 -5.69 5.88 -4.88
N VAL A 64 -6.88 5.29 -4.70
CA VAL A 64 -7.23 3.94 -5.17
C VAL A 64 -7.98 3.95 -6.51
N THR A 65 -8.21 5.14 -7.06
CA THR A 65 -8.95 5.41 -8.29
C THR A 65 -8.18 6.40 -9.17
N MET A 66 -8.60 6.53 -10.43
CA MET A 66 -8.10 7.60 -11.31
C MET A 66 -8.54 8.97 -10.80
N THR A 67 -7.94 10.04 -11.34
CA THR A 67 -8.37 11.41 -10.99
C THR A 67 -9.79 11.68 -11.50
N ARG A 68 -10.52 12.58 -10.83
CA ARG A 68 -11.88 12.98 -11.25
C ARG A 68 -11.92 13.55 -12.66
N ALA A 69 -10.89 14.31 -13.06
CA ALA A 69 -10.73 14.82 -14.42
C ALA A 69 -10.72 13.69 -15.47
N TRP A 70 -10.12 12.54 -15.15
CA TRP A 70 -10.07 11.38 -16.05
C TRP A 70 -11.44 10.74 -16.27
N TYR A 71 -12.28 10.69 -15.21
CA TYR A 71 -13.67 10.23 -15.33
C TYR A 71 -14.53 11.26 -16.05
N LEU A 72 -14.37 12.54 -15.73
CA LEU A 72 -15.12 13.65 -16.35
C LEU A 72 -14.93 13.65 -17.87
N GLU A 73 -13.70 13.54 -18.35
CA GLU A 73 -13.38 13.45 -19.78
C GLU A 73 -14.18 12.32 -20.48
N ARG A 74 -14.35 11.18 -19.82
CA ARG A 74 -15.08 10.02 -20.37
C ARG A 74 -16.59 10.18 -20.29
N ILE A 75 -17.08 10.86 -19.28
CA ILE A 75 -18.49 11.27 -19.19
C ILE A 75 -18.82 12.24 -20.33
N GLU A 76 -17.96 13.23 -20.58
CA GLU A 76 -18.13 14.21 -21.66
C GLU A 76 -18.06 13.59 -23.05
N ARG A 77 -17.23 12.55 -23.24
CA ARG A 77 -17.16 11.76 -24.47
C ARG A 77 -18.32 10.78 -24.65
N GLY A 78 -19.15 10.57 -23.62
CA GLY A 78 -20.22 9.57 -23.62
C GLY A 78 -19.72 8.12 -23.52
N GLU A 79 -18.44 7.90 -23.21
CA GLU A 79 -17.90 6.56 -22.92
C GLU A 79 -18.53 6.02 -21.63
N ILE A 80 -18.68 6.88 -20.62
CA ILE A 80 -19.49 6.62 -19.42
C ILE A 80 -20.83 7.33 -19.63
N SER A 81 -21.91 6.55 -19.75
CA SER A 81 -23.25 7.09 -19.99
C SER A 81 -23.98 7.45 -18.69
N ASP A 82 -25.04 8.26 -18.80
CA ASP A 82 -25.95 8.56 -17.69
C ASP A 82 -26.59 7.30 -17.10
N GLY A 83 -26.81 6.28 -17.93
CA GLY A 83 -27.29 4.96 -17.48
C GLY A 83 -26.27 4.24 -16.61
N ASP A 84 -24.99 4.27 -16.97
CA ASP A 84 -23.91 3.66 -16.19
C ASP A 84 -23.75 4.37 -14.83
N LEU A 85 -23.77 5.71 -14.83
CA LEU A 85 -23.70 6.53 -13.61
C LEU A 85 -24.91 6.32 -12.70
N ALA A 86 -26.13 6.29 -13.26
CA ALA A 86 -27.33 6.08 -12.48
C ALA A 86 -27.38 4.66 -11.86
N ALA A 87 -26.92 3.65 -12.61
CA ALA A 87 -26.82 2.29 -12.12
C ALA A 87 -25.80 2.14 -10.98
N ALA A 88 -24.60 2.73 -11.13
CA ALA A 88 -23.59 2.76 -10.06
C ALA A 88 -24.11 3.51 -8.82
N LEU A 89 -24.73 4.68 -9.02
CA LEU A 89 -25.30 5.46 -7.92
C LEU A 89 -26.38 4.68 -7.16
N ALA A 90 -27.24 3.95 -7.87
CA ALA A 90 -28.28 3.13 -7.27
C ALA A 90 -27.71 1.93 -6.50
N ALA A 91 -26.61 1.34 -6.99
CA ALA A 91 -25.94 0.19 -6.39
C ALA A 91 -25.13 0.52 -5.13
N SER A 92 -24.67 1.77 -4.98
CA SER A 92 -23.84 2.18 -3.84
C SER A 92 -24.52 1.88 -2.49
N PRO A 93 -23.86 1.17 -1.56
CA PRO A 93 -24.45 0.80 -0.27
C PRO A 93 -24.47 1.96 0.75
N HIS A 94 -23.81 3.07 0.44
CA HIS A 94 -23.56 4.14 1.40
C HIS A 94 -24.74 5.11 1.52
N ALA A 95 -25.23 5.33 2.75
CA ALA A 95 -26.33 6.26 3.01
C ALA A 95 -25.99 7.72 2.65
N SER A 96 -24.71 8.10 2.70
CA SER A 96 -24.19 9.44 2.37
C SER A 96 -23.81 9.62 0.90
N ARG A 97 -24.18 8.67 0.02
CA ARG A 97 -24.00 8.79 -1.43
C ARG A 97 -24.69 10.05 -2.00
N PRO A 98 -24.24 10.58 -3.15
CA PRO A 98 -24.89 11.73 -3.78
C PRO A 98 -26.40 11.53 -3.97
N ALA A 99 -27.20 12.56 -3.70
CA ALA A 99 -28.67 12.44 -3.78
C ALA A 99 -29.22 12.29 -5.21
N SER A 100 -28.42 12.63 -6.23
CA SER A 100 -28.85 12.60 -7.63
C SER A 100 -27.67 12.42 -8.57
N LEU A 101 -27.98 12.01 -9.81
CA LEU A 101 -27.02 11.94 -10.91
C LEU A 101 -26.34 13.30 -11.18
N ALA A 102 -27.12 14.39 -11.12
CA ALA A 102 -26.58 15.74 -11.27
C ALA A 102 -25.58 16.07 -10.14
N GLY A 103 -25.87 15.64 -8.91
CA GLY A 103 -24.96 15.80 -7.78
C GLY A 103 -23.67 14.97 -7.93
N LEU A 104 -23.75 13.77 -8.50
CA LEU A 104 -22.57 12.95 -8.81
C LEU A 104 -21.70 13.60 -9.90
N LYS A 105 -22.33 14.09 -10.98
CA LYS A 105 -21.62 14.80 -12.05
C LYS A 105 -20.96 16.09 -11.56
N ALA A 106 -21.60 16.83 -10.67
CA ALA A 106 -21.01 18.01 -10.03
C ALA A 106 -19.73 17.62 -9.25
N LEU A 107 -19.78 16.55 -8.45
CA LEU A 107 -18.61 16.05 -7.73
C LEU A 107 -17.49 15.58 -8.67
N ALA A 108 -17.83 14.99 -9.82
CA ALA A 108 -16.84 14.59 -10.84
C ALA A 108 -16.12 15.80 -11.49
N ALA A 109 -16.76 16.97 -11.49
CA ALA A 109 -16.16 18.21 -11.98
C ALA A 109 -15.32 18.94 -10.93
N GLU A 110 -15.45 18.57 -9.65
CA GLU A 110 -14.65 19.13 -8.56
C GLU A 110 -13.29 18.44 -8.45
N GLU A 111 -12.26 19.18 -8.06
CA GLU A 111 -10.99 18.59 -7.65
C GLU A 111 -11.16 17.84 -6.33
N ARG A 112 -10.57 16.64 -6.24
CA ARG A 112 -10.59 15.87 -4.99
C ARG A 112 -9.73 16.61 -3.96
N PRO A 113 -10.24 16.91 -2.75
CA PRO A 113 -9.42 17.47 -1.68
C PRO A 113 -8.23 16.55 -1.37
N ALA A 114 -7.07 17.15 -1.10
CA ALA A 114 -5.91 16.40 -0.65
C ALA A 114 -6.26 15.61 0.62
N ALA A 115 -5.82 14.35 0.69
CA ALA A 115 -6.04 13.54 1.87
C ALA A 115 -5.26 14.12 3.06
N ASP A 116 -5.88 14.11 4.24
CA ASP A 116 -5.19 14.46 5.49
C ASP A 116 -4.35 13.25 5.93
N VAL A 117 -3.11 13.20 5.42
CA VAL A 117 -2.16 12.13 5.72
C VAL A 117 -1.66 12.30 7.14
N LEU A 118 -1.81 11.26 7.96
CA LEU A 118 -1.27 11.25 9.31
C LEU A 118 0.27 11.29 9.26
N PRO A 119 0.90 12.33 9.83
CA PRO A 119 2.35 12.42 9.86
C PRO A 119 2.93 11.41 10.86
N THR A 120 4.10 10.89 10.54
CA THR A 120 4.97 10.14 11.47
C THR A 120 5.78 11.10 12.34
N VAL A 121 6.45 10.61 13.38
CA VAL A 121 7.42 11.40 14.15
C VAL A 121 8.53 11.92 13.22
N ALA A 122 8.99 11.12 12.25
CA ALA A 122 9.95 11.60 11.26
C ALA A 122 9.41 12.77 10.43
N ASP A 123 8.14 12.73 10.02
CA ASP A 123 7.50 13.84 9.31
C ASP A 123 7.41 15.11 10.18
N LEU A 124 7.04 14.96 11.45
CA LEU A 124 6.97 16.08 12.41
C LEU A 124 8.35 16.67 12.69
N ALA A 125 9.35 15.82 12.92
CA ALA A 125 10.73 16.22 13.12
C ALA A 125 11.27 16.97 11.89
N ALA A 126 10.93 16.54 10.68
CA ALA A 126 11.35 17.21 9.45
C ALA A 126 10.72 18.60 9.31
N ARG A 127 9.42 18.73 9.57
CA ARG A 127 8.73 20.04 9.57
C ARG A 127 9.33 21.01 10.57
N HIS A 128 9.70 20.53 11.76
CA HIS A 128 10.28 21.38 12.80
C HIS A 128 11.73 21.76 12.52
N SER A 129 12.57 20.78 12.15
CA SER A 129 14.02 20.97 12.03
C SER A 129 14.49 21.43 10.66
N GLY A 130 13.65 21.33 9.62
CA GLY A 130 14.02 21.56 8.22
C GLY A 130 14.93 20.47 7.62
N THR A 131 15.26 19.43 8.39
CA THR A 131 16.05 18.28 7.91
C THR A 131 15.11 17.22 7.35
N ASP A 132 15.39 16.69 6.17
CA ASP A 132 14.56 15.66 5.53
C ASP A 132 14.77 14.29 6.20
N TRP A 133 14.28 14.14 7.44
CA TRP A 133 14.37 12.90 8.20
C TRP A 133 13.72 11.71 7.48
N PRO A 134 12.53 11.83 6.85
CA PRO A 134 11.95 10.76 6.05
C PRO A 134 12.88 10.30 4.92
N GLY A 135 13.49 11.24 4.18
CA GLY A 135 14.42 10.94 3.10
C GLY A 135 15.71 10.28 3.58
N ILE A 136 16.32 10.80 4.65
CA ILE A 136 17.52 10.22 5.26
C ILE A 136 17.25 8.80 5.75
N LEU A 137 16.15 8.60 6.48
CA LEU A 137 15.75 7.27 6.95
C LEU A 137 15.56 6.32 5.77
N ALA A 138 14.81 6.71 4.74
CA ALA A 138 14.54 5.87 3.58
C ALA A 138 15.82 5.48 2.84
N ASP A 139 16.77 6.41 2.69
CA ASP A 139 18.07 6.15 2.07
C ASP A 139 18.93 5.20 2.92
N ARG A 140 19.05 5.43 4.23
CA ARG A 140 19.83 4.57 5.13
C ARG A 140 19.24 3.17 5.25
N PHE A 141 17.93 3.09 5.43
CA PHE A 141 17.20 1.83 5.43
C PHE A 141 17.37 1.10 4.09
N GLY A 142 17.22 1.81 2.97
CA GLY A 142 17.32 1.24 1.63
C GLY A 142 18.70 0.67 1.33
N GLN A 143 19.78 1.34 1.76
CA GLN A 143 21.15 0.84 1.59
C GLN A 143 21.39 -0.46 2.36
N TRP A 144 20.95 -0.51 3.62
CA TRP A 144 21.01 -1.75 4.40
C TRP A 144 20.14 -2.85 3.77
N ALA A 145 18.89 -2.54 3.44
CA ALA A 145 17.94 -3.51 2.89
C ALA A 145 18.41 -4.08 1.56
N ALA A 146 18.98 -3.25 0.67
CA ALA A 146 19.57 -3.70 -0.58
C ALA A 146 20.72 -4.68 -0.37
N SER A 147 21.55 -4.47 0.65
CA SER A 147 22.63 -5.39 1.00
C SER A 147 22.12 -6.67 1.67
N HIS A 148 21.11 -6.58 2.53
CA HIS A 148 20.58 -7.71 3.30
C HIS A 148 19.71 -8.65 2.45
N PHE A 149 18.90 -8.09 1.55
CA PHE A 149 18.05 -8.84 0.63
C PHE A 149 18.73 -9.15 -0.71
N ASP A 150 20.04 -8.89 -0.84
CA ASP A 150 20.77 -9.19 -2.07
C ASP A 150 20.76 -10.70 -2.35
N ALA A 151 20.34 -11.06 -3.56
CA ALA A 151 20.30 -12.43 -4.06
C ALA A 151 21.46 -12.71 -5.02
N GLY A 152 22.65 -12.14 -4.73
CA GLY A 152 23.86 -12.33 -5.51
C GLY A 152 24.05 -11.34 -6.66
N GLN A 153 23.47 -10.13 -6.57
CA GLN A 153 23.74 -9.05 -7.52
C GLN A 153 25.01 -8.28 -7.15
N ALA A 154 25.35 -8.20 -5.86
CA ALA A 154 26.54 -7.49 -5.42
C ALA A 154 27.81 -8.28 -5.75
N LEU A 155 28.84 -7.58 -6.27
CA LEU A 155 30.17 -8.16 -6.49
C LEU A 155 30.83 -8.61 -5.17
N TRP A 156 30.55 -7.88 -4.08
CA TRP A 156 30.96 -8.22 -2.73
C TRP A 156 29.73 -8.37 -1.85
N ALA A 157 29.38 -9.62 -1.54
CA ALA A 157 28.26 -9.93 -0.66
C ALA A 157 28.58 -9.52 0.79
N ALA A 158 27.62 -8.89 1.46
CA ALA A 158 27.69 -8.70 2.90
C ALA A 158 27.56 -10.05 3.63
N PRO A 159 28.11 -10.16 4.86
CA PRO A 159 27.84 -11.29 5.73
C PRO A 159 26.33 -11.52 5.86
N GLN A 160 25.88 -12.73 5.55
CA GLN A 160 24.47 -13.10 5.57
C GLN A 160 24.05 -13.45 7.00
N GLU A 161 23.79 -12.43 7.80
CA GLU A 161 23.02 -12.59 9.04
C GLU A 161 21.58 -12.95 8.65
N THR A 162 21.08 -14.11 9.08
CA THR A 162 19.71 -14.54 8.78
C THR A 162 18.66 -13.69 9.50
N ASP A 163 19.02 -13.08 10.63
CA ASP A 163 18.15 -12.22 11.41
C ASP A 163 18.27 -10.76 10.92
N ALA A 164 17.23 -10.27 10.26
CA ALA A 164 17.16 -8.91 9.73
C ALA A 164 17.32 -7.83 10.81
N TRP A 165 16.83 -8.04 12.03
CA TRP A 165 16.92 -7.06 13.11
C TRP A 165 18.37 -6.93 13.60
N LEU A 166 19.03 -8.06 13.86
CA LEU A 166 20.43 -8.06 14.28
C LEU A 166 21.36 -7.53 13.18
N ALA A 167 21.11 -7.93 11.93
CA ALA A 167 21.85 -7.43 10.77
C ALA A 167 21.76 -5.90 10.66
N TRP A 168 20.56 -5.34 10.80
CA TRP A 168 20.38 -3.89 10.78
C TRP A 168 21.04 -3.19 11.96
N ARG A 169 20.91 -3.71 13.19
CA ARG A 169 21.56 -3.11 14.37
C ARG A 169 23.07 -3.03 14.19
N THR A 170 23.70 -4.11 13.75
CA THR A 170 25.15 -4.13 13.46
C THR A 170 25.52 -3.08 12.42
N HIS A 171 24.73 -2.94 11.36
CA HIS A 171 24.96 -1.92 10.33
C HIS A 171 24.79 -0.49 10.89
N ALA A 172 23.67 -0.21 11.55
CA ALA A 172 23.30 1.11 12.04
C ALA A 172 24.21 1.61 13.18
N MET A 173 24.82 0.72 13.96
CA MET A 173 25.85 1.08 14.95
C MET A 173 27.15 1.62 14.33
N HIS A 174 27.38 1.36 13.04
CA HIS A 174 28.58 1.81 12.32
C HIS A 174 28.26 2.86 11.24
N ASP A 175 26.98 3.12 10.96
CA ASP A 175 26.56 4.19 10.07
C ASP A 175 26.55 5.54 10.79
N ILE A 176 27.55 6.37 10.50
CA ILE A 176 27.69 7.71 11.09
C ILE A 176 26.78 8.76 10.45
N THR A 177 26.11 8.43 9.33
CA THR A 177 25.29 9.39 8.57
C THR A 177 24.20 10.06 9.41
N PRO A 178 23.42 9.34 10.25
CA PRO A 178 22.38 9.97 11.06
C PRO A 178 22.95 10.99 12.04
N GLU A 179 24.13 10.73 12.60
CA GLU A 179 24.81 11.65 13.52
C GLU A 179 25.31 12.91 12.79
N ILE A 180 25.89 12.74 11.58
CA ILE A 180 26.30 13.87 10.73
C ILE A 180 25.10 14.76 10.37
N MET A 181 23.94 14.15 10.11
CA MET A 181 22.70 14.87 9.78
C MET A 181 21.99 15.47 11.00
N GLY A 182 22.53 15.29 12.22
CA GLY A 182 22.06 15.98 13.42
C GLY A 182 21.28 15.12 14.43
N LEU A 183 21.19 13.81 14.21
CA LEU A 183 20.63 12.85 15.17
C LEU A 183 21.75 12.30 16.07
N ALA A 184 22.32 13.20 16.87
CA ALA A 184 23.49 12.89 17.71
C ALA A 184 23.23 11.71 18.67
N GLY A 185 24.18 10.77 18.74
CA GLY A 185 24.09 9.58 19.59
C GLY A 185 23.23 8.45 19.03
N PHE A 186 22.85 8.50 17.76
CA PHE A 186 22.04 7.46 17.12
C PHE A 186 22.69 6.07 17.20
N ALA A 187 24.00 5.96 16.97
CA ALA A 187 24.68 4.66 17.04
C ALA A 187 24.63 4.07 18.46
N ALA A 188 24.83 4.91 19.47
CA ALA A 188 24.72 4.52 20.88
C ALA A 188 23.28 4.15 21.27
N PHE A 189 22.29 4.88 20.74
CA PHE A 189 20.87 4.55 20.90
C PHE A 189 20.55 3.15 20.35
N VAL A 190 20.98 2.84 19.12
CA VAL A 190 20.77 1.53 18.49
C VAL A 190 21.50 0.42 19.25
N ALA A 191 22.72 0.67 19.72
CA ALA A 191 23.46 -0.26 20.56
C ALA A 191 22.70 -0.62 21.84
N GLY A 192 22.02 0.36 22.45
CA GLY A 192 21.19 0.17 23.65
C GLY A 192 19.79 -0.40 23.40
N MET A 193 19.40 -0.70 22.16
CA MET A 193 18.11 -1.32 21.86
C MET A 193 18.07 -2.81 22.23
N PRO A 194 16.88 -3.36 22.55
CA PRO A 194 16.72 -4.80 22.81
C PRO A 194 17.22 -5.68 21.66
N GLU A 195 17.63 -6.90 22.00
CA GLU A 195 18.20 -7.83 21.01
C GLU A 195 17.17 -8.47 20.09
N THR A 196 15.89 -8.47 20.45
CA THR A 196 14.81 -9.01 19.61
C THR A 196 13.93 -7.91 19.02
N PRO A 197 13.34 -8.11 17.83
CA PRO A 197 12.42 -7.14 17.24
C PRO A 197 11.17 -6.95 18.11
N GLU A 198 10.62 -7.99 18.73
CA GLU A 198 9.41 -7.90 19.56
C GLU A 198 9.63 -7.00 20.78
N ALA A 199 10.75 -7.19 21.48
CA ALA A 199 11.11 -6.37 22.64
C ALA A 199 11.38 -4.91 22.23
N SER A 200 11.95 -4.71 21.04
CA SER A 200 12.23 -3.38 20.50
C SER A 200 10.95 -2.65 20.10
N ILE A 201 10.02 -3.32 19.43
CA ILE A 201 8.69 -2.80 19.12
C ILE A 201 7.97 -2.40 20.42
N ALA A 202 7.96 -3.27 21.43
CA ALA A 202 7.30 -3.00 22.72
C ALA A 202 7.89 -1.76 23.41
N ARG A 203 9.23 -1.65 23.42
CA ARG A 203 9.91 -0.46 23.94
C ARG A 203 9.52 0.80 23.17
N SER A 204 9.59 0.78 21.85
CA SER A 204 9.30 1.96 21.03
C SER A 204 7.84 2.39 21.16
N VAL A 205 6.89 1.46 21.20
CA VAL A 205 5.47 1.75 21.47
C VAL A 205 5.30 2.47 22.82
N ALA A 206 5.95 1.98 23.87
CA ALA A 206 5.90 2.61 25.19
C ALA A 206 6.52 4.02 25.17
N ARG A 207 7.64 4.22 24.47
CA ARG A 207 8.34 5.52 24.37
C ARG A 207 7.60 6.55 23.53
N LEU A 208 6.96 6.10 22.45
CA LEU A 208 6.08 6.90 21.61
C LEU A 208 4.75 7.22 22.32
N GLY A 209 4.38 6.43 23.32
CA GLY A 209 3.16 6.59 24.11
C GLY A 209 1.91 6.33 23.28
N LEU A 210 1.95 5.30 22.45
CA LEU A 210 0.84 4.83 21.62
C LEU A 210 -0.08 3.91 22.45
N ASP A 211 -1.38 4.05 22.25
CA ASP A 211 -2.38 3.15 22.80
C ASP A 211 -2.68 2.00 21.83
N GLU A 212 -3.40 0.98 22.31
CA GLU A 212 -3.75 -0.20 21.51
C GLU A 212 -4.54 0.16 20.24
N ALA A 213 -5.41 1.17 20.32
CA ALA A 213 -6.25 1.62 19.20
C ALA A 213 -5.42 2.23 18.06
N ALA A 214 -4.30 2.89 18.35
CA ALA A 214 -3.43 3.50 17.35
C ALA A 214 -2.48 2.51 16.65
N LEU A 215 -2.22 1.33 17.23
CA LEU A 215 -1.11 0.46 16.81
C LEU A 215 -1.23 -0.02 15.35
N GLU A 216 -2.36 -0.62 14.96
CA GLU A 216 -2.52 -1.17 13.60
C GLU A 216 -2.34 -0.07 12.55
N THR A 217 -3.01 1.07 12.74
CA THR A 217 -2.96 2.23 11.83
C THR A 217 -1.53 2.76 11.71
N PHE A 218 -0.84 2.93 12.83
CA PHE A 218 0.51 3.47 12.82
C PHE A 218 1.52 2.48 12.22
N PHE A 219 1.45 1.20 12.59
CA PHE A 219 2.35 0.19 12.02
C PHE A 219 2.14 0.04 10.51
N HIS A 220 0.89 0.10 10.04
CA HIS A 220 0.60 0.09 8.61
C HIS A 220 1.17 1.34 7.91
N ARG A 221 1.03 2.55 8.50
CA ARG A 221 1.67 3.79 8.01
C ARG A 221 3.18 3.62 7.84
N LEU A 222 3.82 3.05 8.84
CA LEU A 222 5.26 2.84 8.90
C LEU A 222 5.73 1.82 7.85
N LEU A 223 5.04 0.69 7.72
CA LEU A 223 5.36 -0.32 6.71
C LEU A 223 5.16 0.20 5.28
N LEU A 224 4.10 0.97 5.03
CA LEU A 224 3.89 1.62 3.73
C LEU A 224 5.02 2.59 3.36
N SER A 225 5.61 3.27 4.36
CA SER A 225 6.74 4.18 4.13
C SER A 225 8.02 3.49 3.66
N LEU A 226 8.14 2.17 3.87
CA LEU A 226 9.28 1.38 3.41
C LEU A 226 9.13 0.92 1.94
N GLY A 227 7.99 1.21 1.31
CA GLY A 227 7.73 0.88 -0.10
C GLY A 227 7.89 -0.61 -0.40
N GLY A 228 8.59 -0.91 -1.51
CA GLY A 228 8.79 -2.27 -2.00
C GLY A 228 9.48 -3.21 -1.01
N TRP A 229 10.24 -2.70 -0.03
CA TRP A 229 10.92 -3.53 0.97
C TRP A 229 9.95 -4.25 1.90
N ALA A 230 8.87 -3.58 2.34
CA ALA A 230 7.83 -4.22 3.14
C ALA A 230 7.09 -5.31 2.34
N GLN A 231 6.87 -5.07 1.04
CA GLN A 231 6.23 -6.05 0.15
C GLN A 231 7.14 -7.25 -0.15
N LEU A 232 8.46 -7.04 -0.28
CA LEU A 232 9.45 -8.10 -0.41
C LEU A 232 9.52 -8.97 0.87
N ALA A 233 9.57 -8.33 2.04
CA ALA A 233 9.51 -9.07 3.31
C ALA A 233 8.19 -9.85 3.43
N ARG A 234 7.07 -9.27 2.99
CA ARG A 234 5.77 -9.96 2.96
C ARG A 234 5.78 -11.18 2.04
N GLN A 235 6.43 -11.09 0.89
CA GLN A 235 6.63 -12.22 -0.04
C GLN A 235 7.39 -13.36 0.64
N ARG A 236 8.50 -13.05 1.32
CA ARG A 236 9.29 -14.05 2.05
C ARG A 236 8.46 -14.75 3.13
N LEU A 237 7.72 -13.99 3.93
CA LEU A 237 6.78 -14.55 4.91
C LEU A 237 5.72 -15.45 4.26
N TRP A 238 5.19 -15.05 3.10
CA TRP A 238 4.25 -15.88 2.35
C TRP A 238 4.88 -17.20 1.90
N GLN A 239 6.10 -17.16 1.34
CA GLN A 239 6.83 -18.34 0.89
C GLN A 239 7.18 -19.29 2.05
N ALA A 240 7.65 -18.74 3.17
CA ALA A 240 7.89 -19.52 4.38
C ALA A 240 6.62 -20.23 4.86
N GLY A 241 5.48 -19.52 4.87
CA GLY A 241 4.18 -20.10 5.24
C GLY A 241 3.75 -21.27 4.36
N MET A 242 4.03 -21.22 3.04
CA MET A 242 3.77 -22.35 2.14
C MET A 242 4.63 -23.58 2.46
N ALA A 243 5.80 -23.38 3.05
CA ALA A 243 6.70 -24.44 3.52
C ALA A 243 6.44 -24.86 4.98
N GLY A 244 5.39 -24.34 5.64
CA GLY A 244 5.12 -24.59 7.06
C GLY A 244 6.09 -23.89 8.03
N ALA A 245 6.84 -22.91 7.55
CA ALA A 245 7.75 -22.09 8.33
C ALA A 245 7.21 -20.66 8.49
N THR A 246 7.94 -19.82 9.22
CA THR A 246 7.68 -18.38 9.34
C THR A 246 8.96 -17.60 9.02
N ASP A 247 8.84 -16.37 8.54
CA ASP A 247 9.96 -15.46 8.29
C ASP A 247 9.71 -14.18 9.12
N SER A 248 10.67 -13.83 9.99
CA SER A 248 10.57 -12.69 10.91
C SER A 248 10.90 -11.35 10.26
N ALA A 249 11.35 -11.32 9.00
CA ALA A 249 11.78 -10.09 8.34
C ALA A 249 10.73 -8.97 8.38
N PRO A 250 9.41 -9.19 8.15
CA PRO A 250 8.44 -8.10 8.25
C PRO A 250 8.36 -7.45 9.64
N ALA A 251 8.45 -8.24 10.71
CA ALA A 251 8.45 -7.73 12.08
C ALA A 251 9.76 -6.97 12.38
N ALA A 252 10.90 -7.49 11.90
CA ALA A 252 12.18 -6.79 12.01
C ALA A 252 12.15 -5.43 11.28
N LEU A 253 11.57 -5.35 10.08
CA LEU A 253 11.44 -4.10 9.33
C LEU A 253 10.59 -3.06 10.07
N LEU A 254 9.50 -3.50 10.71
CA LEU A 254 8.69 -2.64 11.57
C LEU A 254 9.49 -2.16 12.80
N ALA A 255 10.23 -3.06 13.46
CA ALA A 255 11.10 -2.72 14.59
C ALA A 255 12.15 -1.66 14.22
N ILE A 256 12.79 -1.81 13.06
CA ILE A 256 13.74 -0.83 12.51
C ILE A 256 13.05 0.51 12.32
N ARG A 257 11.89 0.52 11.67
CA ARG A 257 11.18 1.76 11.40
C ARG A 257 10.75 2.46 12.70
N LEU A 258 10.34 1.71 13.72
CA LEU A 258 9.99 2.23 15.05
C LEU A 258 11.22 2.73 15.84
N ALA A 259 12.38 2.08 15.71
CA ALA A 259 13.63 2.54 16.31
C ALA A 259 13.97 3.98 15.88
N TRP A 260 13.82 4.27 14.59
CA TRP A 260 13.99 5.61 14.06
C TRP A 260 12.96 6.61 14.61
N GLU A 261 11.68 6.22 14.72
CA GLU A 261 10.65 7.08 15.32
C GLU A 261 10.98 7.39 16.78
N GLU A 262 11.44 6.40 17.55
CA GLU A 262 11.83 6.58 18.96
C GLU A 262 13.02 7.52 19.07
N ALA A 263 14.09 7.33 18.29
CA ALA A 263 15.27 8.19 18.32
C ALA A 263 14.93 9.65 17.95
N LEU A 264 14.10 9.85 16.91
CA LEU A 264 13.65 11.18 16.50
C LEU A 264 12.75 11.82 17.56
N LEU A 265 11.87 11.05 18.20
CA LEU A 265 11.07 11.55 19.31
C LEU A 265 11.95 11.96 20.48
N GLU A 266 12.98 11.17 20.83
CA GLU A 266 13.92 11.54 21.90
C GLU A 266 14.63 12.86 21.62
N ARG A 267 15.00 13.11 20.35
CA ARG A 267 15.68 14.34 19.93
C ARG A 267 14.76 15.56 19.92
N TYR A 268 13.53 15.41 19.43
CA TYR A 268 12.62 16.54 19.15
C TYR A 268 11.40 16.60 20.06
N ARG A 269 11.35 15.80 21.14
CA ARG A 269 10.20 15.60 22.04
C ARG A 269 9.43 16.88 22.33
N ASP A 270 10.11 17.88 22.87
CA ASP A 270 9.48 19.10 23.36
C ASP A 270 8.93 19.95 22.21
N ALA A 271 9.63 19.94 21.06
CA ALA A 271 9.25 20.71 19.90
C ALA A 271 7.99 20.17 19.19
N ILE A 272 7.82 18.85 19.17
CA ILE A 272 6.72 18.20 18.43
C ILE A 272 5.62 17.65 19.35
N ALA A 273 5.72 17.83 20.67
CA ALA A 273 4.83 17.19 21.66
C ALA A 273 3.34 17.43 21.38
N ALA A 274 2.95 18.67 21.05
CA ALA A 274 1.56 19.03 20.79
C ALA A 274 1.04 18.38 19.51
N GLU A 275 1.80 18.47 18.42
CA GLU A 275 1.44 17.84 17.14
C GLU A 275 1.38 16.32 17.28
N TRP A 276 2.38 15.71 17.93
CA TRP A 276 2.40 14.26 18.18
C TRP A 276 1.21 13.80 19.02
N SER A 277 0.79 14.58 20.03
CA SER A 277 -0.41 14.27 20.80
C SER A 277 -1.67 14.25 19.92
N ASN A 278 -1.82 15.20 19.00
CA ASN A 278 -2.96 15.25 18.07
C ASN A 278 -2.93 14.06 17.09
N VAL A 279 -1.74 13.72 16.58
CA VAL A 279 -1.54 12.58 15.68
C VAL A 279 -1.94 11.27 16.37
N LYS A 280 -1.54 11.06 17.63
CA LYS A 280 -1.92 9.86 18.38
C LYS A 280 -3.42 9.73 18.56
N GLN A 281 -4.11 10.83 18.87
CA GLN A 281 -5.57 10.84 18.96
C GLN A 281 -6.19 10.45 17.62
N ALA A 282 -5.71 11.05 16.53
CA ALA A 282 -6.19 10.72 15.20
C ALA A 282 -5.91 9.25 14.83
N LEU A 283 -4.72 8.71 15.11
CA LEU A 283 -4.38 7.29 14.85
C LEU A 283 -5.35 6.31 15.52
N ALA A 284 -5.85 6.64 16.71
CA ALA A 284 -6.80 5.83 17.47
C ALA A 284 -8.25 5.95 16.97
N GLU A 285 -8.58 6.96 16.16
CA GLU A 285 -9.91 7.11 15.58
C GLU A 285 -10.15 6.10 14.45
N PRO A 286 -11.34 5.48 14.40
CA PRO A 286 -11.74 4.63 13.28
C PRO A 286 -11.66 5.37 11.94
N VAL A 287 -11.36 4.63 10.88
CA VAL A 287 -11.43 5.16 9.51
C VAL A 287 -12.89 5.50 9.19
N CYS A 288 -13.15 6.78 8.92
CA CYS A 288 -14.47 7.26 8.51
C CYS A 288 -14.47 7.57 7.02
N LEU A 289 -15.50 7.11 6.30
CA LEU A 289 -15.73 7.47 4.90
C LEU A 289 -16.19 8.91 4.80
N ASN A 290 -15.60 9.67 3.87
CA ASN A 290 -16.13 10.98 3.51
C ASN A 290 -16.88 10.92 2.16
N ARG A 291 -17.56 12.02 1.84
CA ARG A 291 -18.36 12.13 0.60
C ARG A 291 -17.50 11.98 -0.67
N ALA A 292 -16.22 12.34 -0.62
CA ALA A 292 -15.32 12.20 -1.75
C ALA A 292 -14.92 10.74 -1.99
N ASP A 293 -14.67 9.95 -0.95
CA ASP A 293 -14.38 8.50 -1.07
C ASP A 293 -15.52 7.77 -1.76
N ILE A 294 -16.75 8.03 -1.32
CA ILE A 294 -17.96 7.40 -1.85
C ILE A 294 -18.21 7.84 -3.31
N ALA A 295 -18.03 9.13 -3.61
CA ALA A 295 -18.21 9.62 -4.98
C ALA A 295 -17.22 8.97 -5.94
N ASP A 296 -15.97 8.82 -5.54
CA ASP A 296 -14.92 8.26 -6.40
C ASP A 296 -15.10 6.75 -6.61
N GLU A 297 -15.57 6.02 -5.60
CA GLU A 297 -16.01 4.63 -5.75
C GLU A 297 -17.15 4.51 -6.78
N ILE A 298 -18.17 5.37 -6.68
CA ILE A 298 -19.31 5.35 -7.62
C ILE A 298 -18.86 5.68 -9.04
N LEU A 299 -17.93 6.63 -9.22
CA LEU A 299 -17.36 6.96 -10.53
C LEU A 299 -16.55 5.79 -11.12
N GLN A 300 -15.77 5.10 -10.28
CA GLN A 300 -15.04 3.91 -10.69
C GLN A 300 -16.00 2.79 -11.10
N GLU A 301 -17.05 2.52 -10.31
CA GLU A 301 -18.05 1.50 -10.67
C GLU A 301 -18.80 1.87 -11.95
N ALA A 302 -19.11 3.16 -12.18
CA ALA A 302 -19.72 3.62 -13.43
C ALA A 302 -18.83 3.36 -14.65
N PHE A 303 -17.51 3.56 -14.50
CA PHE A 303 -16.55 3.20 -15.54
C PHE A 303 -16.50 1.69 -15.79
N GLU A 304 -16.50 0.88 -14.73
CA GLU A 304 -16.50 -0.59 -14.87
C GLU A 304 -17.78 -1.09 -15.55
N ARG A 305 -18.93 -0.51 -15.22
CA ARG A 305 -20.22 -0.79 -15.88
C ARG A 305 -20.20 -0.41 -17.36
N SER A 306 -19.60 0.72 -17.72
CA SER A 306 -19.48 1.11 -19.12
C SER A 306 -18.57 0.15 -19.90
N ALA A 307 -17.47 -0.29 -19.30
CA ALA A 307 -16.59 -1.32 -19.87
C ALA A 307 -17.33 -2.66 -20.04
N GLN A 308 -18.11 -3.07 -19.04
CA GLN A 308 -18.94 -4.29 -19.11
C GLN A 308 -19.98 -4.19 -20.24
N ARG A 309 -20.70 -3.07 -20.34
CA ARG A 309 -21.67 -2.81 -21.41
C ARG A 309 -21.02 -2.94 -22.80
N GLN A 310 -19.90 -2.25 -23.02
CA GLN A 310 -19.16 -2.31 -24.28
C GLN A 310 -18.66 -3.73 -24.59
N LEU A 311 -18.19 -4.47 -23.58
CA LEU A 311 -17.74 -5.85 -23.75
C LEU A 311 -18.90 -6.77 -24.15
N VAL A 312 -20.05 -6.65 -23.47
CA VAL A 312 -21.26 -7.43 -23.77
C VAL A 312 -21.74 -7.14 -25.19
N GLU A 313 -21.77 -5.87 -25.60
CA GLU A 313 -22.13 -5.48 -26.98
C GLU A 313 -21.20 -6.10 -28.01
N ARG A 314 -19.88 -6.12 -27.75
CA ARG A 314 -18.90 -6.76 -28.65
C ARG A 314 -19.06 -8.27 -28.73
N ILE A 315 -19.34 -8.94 -27.62
CA ILE A 315 -19.55 -10.39 -27.59
C ILE A 315 -20.86 -10.76 -28.28
N ALA A 316 -21.91 -9.95 -28.13
CA ALA A 316 -23.21 -10.16 -28.76
C ALA A 316 -23.23 -9.80 -30.25
N ALA A 317 -22.24 -9.02 -30.74
CA ALA A 317 -22.13 -8.69 -32.14
C ALA A 317 -21.91 -9.95 -32.99
N PRO A 318 -22.59 -10.09 -34.14
CA PRO A 318 -22.39 -11.23 -35.01
C PRO A 318 -20.93 -11.31 -35.44
N ALA A 319 -20.33 -12.49 -35.27
CA ALA A 319 -18.97 -12.74 -35.73
C ALA A 319 -18.88 -12.45 -37.24
N PRO A 320 -17.78 -11.83 -37.72
CA PRO A 320 -17.51 -11.73 -39.15
C PRO A 320 -17.65 -13.12 -39.76
N GLY A 321 -18.44 -13.24 -40.84
CA GLY A 321 -18.85 -14.53 -41.38
C GLY A 321 -17.66 -15.49 -41.55
N GLN A 322 -17.65 -16.57 -40.76
CA GLN A 322 -16.67 -17.64 -40.93
C GLN A 322 -16.89 -18.24 -42.33
N ARG A 323 -15.89 -18.16 -43.21
CA ARG A 323 -15.95 -18.85 -44.50
C ARG A 323 -16.08 -20.35 -44.25
N GLU A 324 -17.15 -20.95 -44.77
CA GLU A 324 -17.32 -22.39 -44.83
C GLU A 324 -16.19 -22.99 -45.69
N GLY A 325 -15.33 -23.81 -45.09
CA GLY A 325 -14.16 -24.39 -45.74
C GLY A 325 -13.07 -24.83 -44.76
N ARG A 326 -12.18 -25.72 -45.22
CA ARG A 326 -11.00 -26.16 -44.46
C ARG A 326 -9.98 -25.01 -44.40
N PRO A 327 -9.46 -24.62 -43.23
CA PRO A 327 -8.46 -23.56 -43.15
C PRO A 327 -7.18 -23.96 -43.88
N VAL A 328 -6.49 -22.98 -44.47
CA VAL A 328 -5.18 -23.20 -45.11
C VAL A 328 -4.10 -23.46 -44.07
N LEU A 329 -4.29 -22.92 -42.86
CA LEU A 329 -3.44 -23.12 -41.69
C LEU A 329 -4.32 -23.11 -40.44
N GLN A 330 -4.15 -24.11 -39.58
CA GLN A 330 -4.73 -24.13 -38.24
C GLN A 330 -3.60 -24.28 -37.22
N ALA A 331 -3.44 -23.30 -36.34
CA ALA A 331 -2.38 -23.27 -35.34
C ALA A 331 -2.96 -23.18 -33.92
N ALA A 332 -2.40 -23.93 -32.97
CA ALA A 332 -2.82 -23.89 -31.57
C ALA A 332 -1.83 -23.07 -30.73
N PHE A 333 -2.36 -22.19 -29.90
CA PHE A 333 -1.63 -21.33 -28.97
C PHE A 333 -2.19 -21.53 -27.56
N CYS A 334 -1.42 -21.16 -26.54
CA CYS A 334 -1.97 -21.02 -25.19
C CYS A 334 -2.90 -19.79 -25.12
N ILE A 335 -3.86 -19.77 -24.19
CA ILE A 335 -4.75 -18.62 -23.89
C ILE A 335 -4.02 -17.42 -23.23
N ASP A 336 -2.69 -17.37 -23.37
CA ASP A 336 -1.84 -16.34 -22.79
C ASP A 336 -1.89 -15.06 -23.61
N VAL A 337 -2.04 -13.90 -22.95
CA VAL A 337 -2.11 -12.57 -23.59
C VAL A 337 -0.89 -12.24 -24.46
N ARG A 338 0.27 -12.86 -24.19
CA ARG A 338 1.48 -12.70 -25.03
C ARG A 338 1.33 -13.40 -26.38
N SER A 339 0.55 -14.47 -26.45
CA SER A 339 0.28 -15.20 -27.70
C SER A 339 -0.76 -14.48 -28.56
N GLU A 340 -1.62 -13.64 -27.98
CA GLU A 340 -2.70 -12.94 -28.67
C GLU A 340 -2.21 -12.08 -29.85
N VAL A 341 -1.08 -11.39 -29.69
CA VAL A 341 -0.50 -10.56 -30.77
C VAL A 341 -0.08 -11.42 -31.96
N PHE A 342 0.55 -12.57 -31.71
CA PHE A 342 0.93 -13.50 -32.77
C PHE A 342 -0.28 -14.11 -33.47
N ARG A 343 -1.33 -14.46 -32.70
CA ARG A 343 -2.57 -14.99 -33.26
C ARG A 343 -3.23 -13.99 -34.20
N ARG A 344 -3.44 -12.75 -33.74
CA ARG A 344 -4.05 -11.68 -34.56
C ARG A 344 -3.22 -11.37 -35.80
N ALA A 345 -1.89 -11.35 -35.68
CA ALA A 345 -1.00 -11.15 -36.82
C ALA A 345 -1.21 -12.25 -37.87
N LEU A 346 -1.21 -13.53 -37.47
CA LEU A 346 -1.43 -14.66 -38.37
C LEU A 346 -2.82 -14.61 -39.03
N GLU A 347 -3.87 -14.35 -38.25
CA GLU A 347 -5.24 -14.27 -38.79
C GLU A 347 -5.45 -13.05 -39.69
N SER A 348 -4.70 -11.97 -39.48
CA SER A 348 -4.76 -10.78 -40.34
C SER A 348 -4.12 -10.97 -41.72
N VAL A 349 -3.21 -11.94 -41.86
CA VAL A 349 -2.50 -12.19 -43.13
C VAL A 349 -3.42 -12.82 -44.16
N ASP A 350 -4.26 -13.76 -43.74
CA ASP A 350 -5.22 -14.43 -44.61
C ASP A 350 -6.46 -14.86 -43.82
N PRO A 351 -7.69 -14.50 -44.26
CA PRO A 351 -8.94 -14.89 -43.60
C PRO A 351 -9.19 -16.40 -43.48
N SER A 352 -8.42 -17.24 -44.17
CA SER A 352 -8.49 -18.70 -44.11
C SER A 352 -7.49 -19.33 -43.11
N ILE A 353 -6.66 -18.51 -42.46
CA ILE A 353 -5.85 -18.92 -41.31
C ILE A 353 -6.74 -18.89 -40.06
N ARG A 354 -6.67 -19.94 -39.23
CA ARG A 354 -7.42 -20.04 -37.97
C ARG A 354 -6.49 -20.37 -36.81
N THR A 355 -6.64 -19.67 -35.69
CA THR A 355 -5.94 -20.03 -34.46
C THR A 355 -6.88 -20.62 -33.41
N LEU A 356 -6.38 -21.57 -32.63
CA LEU A 356 -7.06 -22.19 -31.49
C LEU A 356 -6.30 -21.86 -30.21
N GLY A 357 -7.01 -21.79 -29.08
CA GLY A 357 -6.43 -21.49 -27.77
C GLY A 357 -7.28 -20.54 -26.95
#